data_AF-A0A179DNG6-F1
#
_entry.id   AF-A0A179DNG6-F1
#
_cell.length_a   1.000
_cell.length_b   1.000
_cell.length_c   1.000
_cell.angle_alpha   90.00
_cell.angle_beta   90.00
_cell.angle_gamma   90.00
#
_symmetry.space_group_name_H-M   'P 1'
#
loop_
_entity.id
_entity.type
_entity.pdbx_description
1 polymer ?
#
loop_
_entity_poly.entity_id
_entity_poly.type
_entity_poly.pdbx_seq_one_letter_code
_entity_poly.pdbx_strand_id
1 'polypeptide(L)'
;MLTCLLFLVTYVPSFAKVWTLSNHNIELSFDDQTVKFSVLDKRCSKVWKQDLPANGASLVNTTQNKDNLILNFSGKLKFKVLLTIAQDATVQLEIIADKNSAIEDFTFPSAFQAPNNNHYLLCTDTEGLLLPVDDTQYPMINGNMYYCGGGTAMSWIGITDKDFKTGYMAIIETPYDAKFITKRTNGLISFEPVWQPSMGKFGYNRKVTYHFFNEGGYVAQCKAYRKYIWKQNNVITLKEKEKQFPAISKLIGAVNLYVWDAARTIDFAKELKQSGIDKALFLWDANHVPYPPIGYDKMLKELDYSTGAYDIYTDLHFRDTLNYNVDDKGPMRFERTAFPGLFNKLAAINIDGKTYFNQYGHTICPATVQPYMKLRMDRELKEYPHETYFLDVYQANGLFECYAPEHPLTRKQFAEQVIKNLQLIENKYGLYTGGEWGADYTGSNSIYAHGMMTLQRTWWGKEIDEKGSIYWSGDWKSNPNPSIMNRSSVAPDNYLKYSINEYTRVPLYELVYHDAVITSWRWEDGNHHMPAIWWKKDLFNILYGTAPLWSLNKETWDDYKKTFIQSYQNISPWLQKIGYDELLSHRFVTPDHQIQESVFSSGKKVVVNFGNDDVEVEGKTIKSRSFITIENL
;
A
#
# COMPACT_ATOMS: atom_id res chain seq x y z
N MET A 1 1.69 76.00 30.70
CA MET A 1 0.65 74.99 30.90
C MET A 1 0.62 74.09 29.68
N LEU A 2 1.23 72.90 29.75
CA LEU A 2 1.06 71.85 28.76
C LEU A 2 0.98 70.54 29.53
N THR A 3 -0.23 70.01 29.63
CA THR A 3 -0.53 68.78 30.38
C THR A 3 -0.36 67.61 29.41
N CYS A 4 0.71 66.82 29.58
CA CYS A 4 0.91 65.57 28.87
C CYS A 4 0.07 64.48 29.55
N LEU A 5 -1.01 64.04 28.91
CA LEU A 5 -1.73 62.83 29.33
C LEU A 5 -0.94 61.60 28.88
N LEU A 6 -0.36 60.87 29.84
CA LEU A 6 0.09 59.50 29.63
C LEU A 6 -1.16 58.60 29.57
N PHE A 7 -1.45 58.05 28.39
CA PHE A 7 -2.34 56.88 28.28
C PHE A 7 -1.58 55.64 28.75
N LEU A 8 -1.87 55.18 29.97
CA LEU A 8 -1.54 53.82 30.38
C LEU A 8 -2.42 52.85 29.60
N VAL A 9 -1.85 52.24 28.55
CA VAL A 9 -2.41 51.04 27.95
C VAL A 9 -2.17 49.90 28.94
N THR A 10 -3.19 49.58 29.73
CA THR A 10 -3.20 48.36 30.54
C THR A 10 -3.25 47.16 29.60
N TYR A 11 -2.09 46.53 29.40
CA TYR A 11 -2.01 45.21 28.79
C TYR A 11 -2.72 44.23 29.74
N VAL A 12 -3.95 43.85 29.43
CA VAL A 12 -4.61 42.74 30.11
C VAL A 12 -3.94 41.48 29.55
N PRO A 13 -3.21 40.69 30.35
CA PRO A 13 -2.74 39.39 29.89
C PRO A 13 -3.99 38.57 29.56
N SER A 14 -4.16 38.18 28.30
CA SER A 14 -5.12 37.15 27.97
C SER A 14 -4.72 35.89 28.75
N PHE A 15 -5.48 35.54 29.78
CA PHE A 15 -5.25 34.32 30.54
C PHE A 15 -5.37 33.13 29.57
N ALA A 16 -4.27 32.40 29.37
CA ALA A 16 -4.27 31.17 28.61
C ALA A 16 -5.32 30.22 29.22
N LYS A 17 -6.29 29.79 28.42
CA LYS A 17 -7.34 28.89 28.88
C LYS A 17 -7.10 27.51 28.28
N VAL A 18 -7.00 26.52 29.15
CA VAL A 18 -7.00 25.11 28.76
C VAL A 18 -8.45 24.64 28.71
N TRP A 19 -8.90 24.30 27.51
CA TRP A 19 -10.24 23.77 27.24
C TRP A 19 -10.20 22.25 27.30
N THR A 20 -11.19 21.61 27.91
CA THR A 20 -11.21 20.15 28.08
C THR A 20 -12.48 19.52 27.53
N LEU A 21 -12.33 18.41 26.82
CA LEU A 21 -13.40 17.44 26.56
C LEU A 21 -13.01 16.13 27.20
N SER A 22 -13.97 15.42 27.77
CA SER A 22 -13.67 14.23 28.56
C SER A 22 -14.80 13.23 28.42
N ASN A 23 -14.46 11.95 28.23
CA ASN A 23 -15.40 10.83 28.37
C ASN A 23 -14.84 9.82 29.40
N HIS A 24 -15.40 8.60 29.45
CA HIS A 24 -14.91 7.58 30.39
C HIS A 24 -13.45 7.15 30.13
N ASN A 25 -13.02 7.12 28.86
CA ASN A 25 -11.75 6.53 28.45
C ASN A 25 -10.63 7.57 28.30
N ILE A 26 -10.93 8.75 27.79
CA ILE A 26 -9.94 9.76 27.44
C ILE A 26 -10.36 11.17 27.88
N GLU A 27 -9.36 12.04 27.98
CA GLU A 27 -9.52 13.48 28.14
C GLU A 27 -8.66 14.22 27.13
N LEU A 28 -9.29 15.00 26.27
CA LEU A 28 -8.64 15.94 25.36
C LEU A 28 -8.50 17.29 26.07
N SER A 29 -7.29 17.81 26.11
CA SER A 29 -7.00 19.18 26.55
C SER A 29 -6.48 20.00 25.38
N PHE A 30 -7.00 21.20 25.19
CA PHE A 30 -6.56 22.17 24.19
C PHE A 30 -6.13 23.48 24.84
N ASP A 31 -4.88 23.87 24.65
CA ASP A 31 -4.34 25.15 25.09
C ASP A 31 -4.52 26.19 23.98
N ASP A 32 -5.36 27.20 24.21
CA ASP A 32 -5.69 28.23 23.23
C ASP A 32 -4.58 29.26 23.00
N GLN A 33 -3.58 29.35 23.88
CA GLN A 33 -2.41 30.19 23.70
C GLN A 33 -1.40 29.52 22.77
N THR A 34 -1.14 28.23 22.99
CA THR A 34 -0.13 27.48 22.22
C THR A 34 -0.69 26.75 21.01
N VAL A 35 -2.02 26.65 20.89
CA VAL A 35 -2.76 25.90 19.86
C VAL A 35 -2.33 24.42 19.84
N LYS A 36 -2.14 23.84 21.04
CA LYS A 36 -1.67 22.47 21.22
C LYS A 36 -2.74 21.60 21.86
N PHE A 37 -2.85 20.38 21.35
CA PHE A 37 -3.63 19.31 21.94
C PHE A 37 -2.75 18.43 22.82
N SER A 38 -3.34 17.94 23.91
CA SER A 38 -2.86 16.76 24.61
C SER A 38 -4.03 15.83 24.91
N VAL A 39 -3.76 14.53 24.93
CA VAL A 39 -4.76 13.51 25.23
C VAL A 39 -4.24 12.63 26.35
N LEU A 40 -4.97 12.61 27.46
CA LEU A 40 -4.80 11.64 28.54
C LEU A 40 -5.68 10.42 28.22
N ASP A 41 -5.05 9.27 28.03
CA ASP A 41 -5.74 7.99 28.07
C ASP A 41 -5.87 7.51 29.52
N LYS A 42 -7.08 7.60 30.07
CA LYS A 42 -7.37 7.31 31.49
C LYS A 42 -7.22 5.82 31.81
N ARG A 43 -7.29 4.95 30.81
CA ARG A 43 -7.19 3.50 30.97
C ARG A 43 -5.77 3.04 31.30
N CYS A 44 -4.77 3.79 30.83
CA CYS A 44 -3.35 3.50 31.06
C CYS A 44 -2.54 4.68 31.64
N SER A 45 -3.20 5.79 31.97
CA SER A 45 -2.59 7.03 32.48
C SER A 45 -1.51 7.63 31.56
N LYS A 46 -1.52 7.31 30.26
CA LYS A 46 -0.56 7.82 29.28
C LYS A 46 -1.03 9.14 28.71
N VAL A 47 -0.13 10.11 28.60
CA VAL A 47 -0.42 11.42 28.02
C VAL A 47 0.33 11.59 26.70
N TRP A 48 -0.41 11.79 25.62
CA TRP A 48 0.11 12.13 24.31
C TRP A 48 0.09 13.65 24.14
N LYS A 49 1.21 14.26 23.75
CA LYS A 49 1.38 15.71 23.65
C LYS A 49 1.86 16.13 22.28
N GLN A 50 1.43 17.31 21.83
CA GLN A 50 1.98 17.99 20.67
C GLN A 50 3.07 18.97 21.10
N ASP A 51 4.23 18.96 20.44
CA ASP A 51 5.35 19.84 20.81
C ASP A 51 5.59 21.00 19.86
N LEU A 52 5.10 20.93 18.63
CA LEU A 52 5.27 21.99 17.62
C LEU A 52 3.93 22.70 17.35
N PRO A 53 3.88 24.03 17.29
CA PRO A 53 2.66 24.73 16.91
C PRO A 53 2.29 24.41 15.46
N ALA A 54 1.00 24.46 15.13
CA ALA A 54 0.57 24.44 13.75
C ALA A 54 1.01 25.74 13.07
N ASN A 55 1.66 25.64 11.91
CA ASN A 55 2.14 26.82 11.21
C ASN A 55 0.99 27.53 10.48
N GLY A 56 0.99 28.87 10.50
CA GLY A 56 0.27 29.69 9.51
C GLY A 56 -1.21 30.02 9.79
N ALA A 57 -1.77 29.59 10.93
CA ALA A 57 -3.14 29.94 11.34
C ALA A 57 -3.18 30.56 12.74
N SER A 58 -3.94 31.65 12.91
CA SER A 58 -4.13 32.32 14.20
C SER A 58 -5.49 31.98 14.78
N LEU A 59 -5.52 31.39 15.97
CA LEU A 59 -6.76 31.14 16.69
C LEU A 59 -7.46 32.46 17.01
N VAL A 60 -8.73 32.57 16.63
CA VAL A 60 -9.58 33.75 16.89
C VAL A 60 -10.35 33.56 18.19
N ASN A 61 -10.99 32.40 18.34
CA ASN A 61 -11.69 32.03 19.56
C ASN A 61 -11.90 30.52 19.61
N THR A 62 -12.18 30.06 20.83
CA THR A 62 -12.64 28.71 21.13
C THR A 62 -14.02 28.82 21.77
N THR A 63 -14.93 27.96 21.33
CA THR A 63 -16.23 27.77 21.98
C THR A 63 -16.40 26.30 22.31
N GLN A 64 -17.10 26.01 23.40
CA GLN A 64 -17.35 24.66 23.87
C GLN A 64 -18.85 24.45 24.00
N ASN A 65 -19.35 23.36 23.43
CA ASN A 65 -20.65 22.80 23.79
C ASN A 65 -20.45 21.48 24.55
N LYS A 66 -21.54 20.80 24.92
CA LYS A 66 -21.47 19.59 25.75
C LYS A 66 -20.55 18.51 25.16
N ASP A 67 -20.59 18.35 23.83
CA ASP A 67 -19.97 17.21 23.15
C ASP A 67 -18.76 17.61 22.29
N ASN A 68 -18.53 18.92 22.08
CA ASN A 68 -17.57 19.42 21.10
C ASN A 68 -16.83 20.69 21.53
N LEU A 69 -15.61 20.81 21.01
CA LEU A 69 -14.87 22.07 20.95
C LEU A 69 -14.90 22.58 19.51
N ILE A 70 -15.19 23.87 19.38
CA ILE A 70 -15.23 24.56 18.09
C ILE A 70 -14.17 25.65 18.14
N LEU A 71 -13.15 25.50 17.30
CA LEU A 71 -12.03 26.42 17.18
C LEU A 71 -12.17 27.22 15.89
N ASN A 72 -12.16 28.55 15.98
CA ASN A 72 -12.23 29.40 14.79
C ASN A 72 -10.85 29.99 14.52
N PHE A 73 -10.34 29.82 13.30
CA PHE A 73 -9.04 30.30 12.88
C PHE A 73 -9.17 31.39 11.82
N SER A 74 -8.25 32.34 11.86
CA SER A 74 -8.03 33.36 10.83
C SER A 74 -6.61 33.24 10.25
N GLY A 75 -6.36 33.96 9.16
CA GLY A 75 -5.11 33.89 8.40
C GLY A 75 -5.38 33.90 6.91
N LYS A 76 -4.47 33.31 6.12
CA LYS A 76 -4.64 33.13 4.67
C LYS A 76 -5.91 32.33 4.34
N LEU A 77 -6.15 31.27 5.10
CA LEU A 77 -7.39 30.50 5.08
C LEU A 77 -8.15 30.75 6.38
N LYS A 78 -9.42 31.16 6.27
CA LYS A 78 -10.35 31.15 7.40
C LYS A 78 -10.99 29.77 7.46
N PHE A 79 -10.81 29.08 8.58
CA PHE A 79 -11.40 27.76 8.79
C PHE A 79 -11.84 27.59 10.24
N LYS A 80 -12.76 26.66 10.42
CA LYS A 80 -13.29 26.21 11.69
C LYS A 80 -12.87 24.77 11.90
N VAL A 81 -12.49 24.42 13.12
CA VAL A 81 -12.23 23.04 13.51
C VAL A 81 -13.30 22.61 14.48
N LEU A 82 -13.99 21.52 14.14
CA LEU A 82 -14.88 20.80 15.04
C LEU A 82 -14.13 19.62 15.62
N LEU A 83 -13.97 19.62 16.94
CA LEU A 83 -13.36 18.53 17.70
C LEU A 83 -14.44 17.83 18.50
N THR A 84 -14.49 16.51 18.36
CA THR A 84 -15.45 15.65 19.05
C THR A 84 -14.70 14.49 19.68
N ILE A 85 -14.98 14.22 20.95
CA ILE A 85 -14.63 12.94 21.56
C ILE A 85 -15.77 11.97 21.28
N ALA A 86 -15.53 10.96 20.45
CA ALA A 86 -16.53 9.93 20.21
C ALA A 86 -16.41 8.79 21.24
N GLN A 87 -17.26 7.77 21.09
CA GLN A 87 -17.13 6.53 21.86
C GLN A 87 -15.81 5.82 21.48
N ASP A 88 -15.31 4.93 22.34
CA ASP A 88 -14.09 4.11 22.11
C ASP A 88 -12.73 4.83 22.08
N ALA A 89 -12.52 5.85 22.94
CA ALA A 89 -11.22 6.51 23.08
C ALA A 89 -10.69 7.15 21.77
N THR A 90 -11.59 7.84 21.05
CA THR A 90 -11.28 8.48 19.77
C THR A 90 -11.48 9.99 19.83
N VAL A 91 -10.62 10.73 19.11
CA VAL A 91 -10.74 12.17 18.90
C VAL A 91 -10.92 12.42 17.40
N GLN A 92 -12.10 12.88 17.03
CA GLN A 92 -12.41 13.28 15.65
C GLN A 92 -12.13 14.76 15.48
N LEU A 93 -11.48 15.11 14.38
CA LEU A 93 -11.19 16.48 13.99
C LEU A 93 -11.69 16.70 12.57
N GLU A 94 -12.65 17.62 12.42
CA GLU A 94 -13.15 18.07 11.13
C GLU A 94 -12.78 19.54 10.89
N ILE A 95 -12.08 19.81 9.79
CA ILE A 95 -11.74 21.15 9.30
C ILE A 95 -12.81 21.56 8.29
N ILE A 96 -13.42 22.72 8.54
CA ILE A 96 -14.52 23.28 7.76
C ILE A 96 -14.11 24.67 7.31
N ALA A 97 -14.07 24.90 6.00
CA ALA A 97 -13.82 26.20 5.40
C ALA A 97 -14.75 26.40 4.20
N ASP A 98 -14.75 27.61 3.62
CA ASP A 98 -15.44 27.82 2.35
C ASP A 98 -14.76 26.97 1.26
N LYS A 99 -15.52 26.05 0.65
CA LYS A 99 -15.06 25.16 -0.42
C LYS A 99 -14.41 25.87 -1.60
N ASN A 100 -14.76 27.14 -1.83
CA ASN A 100 -14.22 27.94 -2.93
C ASN A 100 -12.92 28.68 -2.58
N SER A 101 -12.52 28.69 -1.30
CA SER A 101 -11.28 29.35 -0.87
C SER A 101 -10.09 28.68 -1.53
N ALA A 102 -9.20 29.49 -2.11
CA ALA A 102 -7.90 29.00 -2.57
C ALA A 102 -7.05 28.58 -1.36
N ILE A 103 -6.36 27.45 -1.48
CA ILE A 103 -5.45 26.97 -0.44
C ILE A 103 -4.13 26.50 -1.05
N GLU A 104 -3.08 26.60 -0.26
CA GLU A 104 -1.83 25.86 -0.45
C GLU A 104 -1.83 24.67 0.52
N ASP A 105 -0.86 23.76 0.37
CA ASP A 105 -0.61 22.71 1.37
C ASP A 105 -0.47 23.32 2.77
N PHE A 106 -1.22 22.80 3.75
CA PHE A 106 -1.11 23.24 5.14
C PHE A 106 -1.18 22.08 6.14
N THR A 107 -0.45 22.21 7.25
CA THR A 107 -0.39 21.20 8.31
C THR A 107 -1.33 21.54 9.45
N PHE A 108 -2.24 20.61 9.76
CA PHE A 108 -3.10 20.71 10.96
C PHE A 108 -3.81 19.37 11.25
N PRO A 109 -3.90 18.90 12.50
CA PRO A 109 -3.26 19.44 13.67
C PRO A 109 -1.78 19.05 13.68
N SER A 110 -1.01 19.60 14.62
CA SER A 110 0.40 19.24 14.79
C SER A 110 0.61 17.78 15.17
N ALA A 111 1.81 17.28 14.89
CA ALA A 111 2.23 15.95 15.35
C ALA A 111 2.12 15.76 16.86
N PHE A 112 1.51 14.65 17.29
CA PHE A 112 1.77 14.07 18.61
C PHE A 112 3.17 13.45 18.60
N GLN A 113 3.94 13.65 19.68
CA GLN A 113 5.31 13.13 19.75
C GLN A 113 5.35 11.73 20.35
N ALA A 114 6.35 10.96 19.92
CA ALA A 114 6.77 9.79 20.66
C ALA A 114 7.32 10.25 22.03
N PRO A 115 6.83 9.69 23.16
CA PRO A 115 7.29 10.10 24.49
C PRO A 115 8.80 9.90 24.73
N ASN A 116 9.41 8.91 24.07
CA ASN A 116 10.82 8.53 24.18
C ASN A 116 11.20 7.57 23.04
N ASN A 117 12.45 7.09 23.02
CA ASN A 117 12.97 6.12 22.05
C ASN A 117 12.44 4.68 22.20
N ASN A 118 11.58 4.42 23.20
CA ASN A 118 10.91 3.12 23.39
C ASN A 118 9.61 3.03 22.56
N HIS A 119 9.63 3.56 21.33
CA HIS A 119 8.48 3.55 20.43
C HIS A 119 8.88 3.20 19.00
N TYR A 120 7.91 2.71 18.24
CA TYR A 120 7.96 2.51 16.81
C TYR A 120 6.94 3.41 16.13
N LEU A 121 7.32 3.99 15.00
CA LEU A 121 6.39 4.47 13.97
C LEU A 121 5.94 3.27 13.13
N LEU A 122 4.64 3.19 12.84
CA LEU A 122 4.05 2.16 11.98
C LEU A 122 3.97 2.69 10.54
N CYS A 123 4.87 2.26 9.66
CA CYS A 123 4.83 2.64 8.25
C CYS A 123 3.91 1.71 7.45
N THR A 124 2.97 2.29 6.70
CA THR A 124 1.85 1.61 6.03
C THR A 124 1.87 1.78 4.51
N ASP A 125 3.04 2.05 3.94
CA ASP A 125 3.28 2.23 2.50
C ASP A 125 3.24 0.92 1.70
N THR A 126 3.45 -0.22 2.37
CA THR A 126 3.42 -1.58 1.78
C THR A 126 2.96 -2.56 2.88
N GLU A 127 3.51 -3.78 2.98
CA GLU A 127 3.16 -4.78 3.99
C GLU A 127 3.20 -4.22 5.42
N GLY A 128 4.27 -3.50 5.76
CA GLY A 128 4.41 -2.86 7.06
C GLY A 128 5.82 -2.87 7.64
N LEU A 129 6.18 -1.78 8.31
CA LEU A 129 7.47 -1.63 8.99
C LEU A 129 7.27 -0.95 10.36
N LEU A 130 7.87 -1.53 11.40
CA LEU A 130 8.12 -0.91 12.69
C LEU A 130 9.42 -0.10 12.60
N LEU A 131 9.32 1.20 12.31
CA LEU A 131 10.48 2.07 12.27
C LEU A 131 10.79 2.60 13.68
N PRO A 132 11.95 2.28 14.30
CA PRO A 132 12.33 2.89 15.57
C PRO A 132 12.26 4.41 15.44
N VAL A 133 11.62 5.09 16.40
CA VAL A 133 11.46 6.55 16.30
C VAL A 133 12.79 7.30 16.36
N ASP A 134 13.87 6.66 16.81
CA ASP A 134 15.23 7.18 16.82
C ASP A 134 16.07 6.76 15.60
N ASP A 135 15.53 6.00 14.64
CA ASP A 135 16.24 5.66 13.39
C ASP A 135 16.60 6.93 12.62
N THR A 136 17.81 6.98 12.05
CA THR A 136 18.37 8.15 11.36
C THR A 136 18.62 7.92 9.87
N GLN A 137 18.32 6.74 9.35
CA GLN A 137 18.73 6.30 8.02
C GLN A 137 17.56 6.04 7.08
N TYR A 138 16.41 5.60 7.59
CA TYR A 138 15.25 5.30 6.76
C TYR A 138 14.68 6.58 6.13
N PRO A 139 14.31 6.56 4.83
CA PRO A 139 13.75 7.73 4.17
C PRO A 139 12.45 8.21 4.83
N MET A 140 12.39 9.49 5.15
CA MET A 140 11.21 10.13 5.75
C MET A 140 10.02 10.12 4.79
N ILE A 141 8.82 9.91 5.32
CA ILE A 141 7.55 9.96 4.58
C ILE A 141 7.27 11.40 4.11
N ASN A 142 7.06 11.57 2.80
CA ASN A 142 6.64 12.83 2.18
C ASN A 142 5.88 12.63 0.85
N GLY A 143 5.53 11.39 0.49
CA GLY A 143 4.78 11.10 -0.74
C GLY A 143 3.29 11.43 -0.58
N ASN A 144 2.61 11.66 -1.71
CA ASN A 144 1.15 11.73 -1.73
C ASN A 144 0.57 10.38 -1.34
N MET A 145 -0.61 10.36 -0.74
CA MET A 145 -1.26 9.10 -0.38
C MET A 145 -1.50 8.20 -1.60
N TYR A 146 -1.38 6.89 -1.41
CA TYR A 146 -1.47 5.84 -2.45
C TYR A 146 -0.37 5.87 -3.52
N TYR A 147 0.66 6.69 -3.33
CA TYR A 147 1.90 6.58 -4.11
C TYR A 147 2.84 5.62 -3.40
N CYS A 148 3.25 4.53 -4.05
CA CYS A 148 4.17 3.56 -3.46
C CYS A 148 5.53 4.19 -3.10
N GLY A 149 5.95 5.25 -3.81
CA GLY A 149 7.18 6.02 -3.58
C GLY A 149 7.22 6.90 -2.33
N GLY A 150 6.66 6.42 -1.22
CA GLY A 150 6.70 7.09 0.08
C GLY A 150 5.41 7.78 0.51
N GLY A 151 4.29 7.45 -0.14
CA GLY A 151 2.94 7.63 0.39
C GLY A 151 2.44 6.37 1.10
N THR A 152 1.38 6.50 1.90
CA THR A 152 0.79 5.33 2.56
C THR A 152 -0.16 4.59 1.61
N ALA A 153 -0.13 3.25 1.62
CA ALA A 153 -1.06 2.39 0.88
C ALA A 153 -2.42 2.30 1.57
N MET A 154 -2.41 2.43 2.90
CA MET A 154 -3.59 2.58 3.74
C MET A 154 -3.65 4.00 4.30
N SER A 155 -4.85 4.59 4.38
CA SER A 155 -5.07 5.97 4.83
C SER A 155 -4.83 6.25 6.33
N TRP A 156 -3.90 5.53 6.95
CA TRP A 156 -3.52 5.68 8.35
C TRP A 156 -2.03 5.51 8.59
N ILE A 157 -1.57 6.06 9.72
CA ILE A 157 -0.23 5.87 10.29
C ILE A 157 -0.36 5.86 11.83
N GLY A 158 0.58 5.24 12.54
CA GLY A 158 0.49 5.14 13.99
C GLY A 158 1.84 5.08 14.70
N ILE A 159 1.79 5.15 16.03
CA ILE A 159 2.92 4.95 16.94
C ILE A 159 2.51 3.93 18.00
N THR A 160 3.41 3.01 18.33
CA THR A 160 3.25 2.04 19.43
C THR A 160 4.51 2.00 20.29
N ASP A 161 4.38 1.66 21.57
CA ASP A 161 5.54 1.29 22.39
C ASP A 161 6.17 -0.04 21.93
N LYS A 162 7.43 -0.27 22.31
CA LYS A 162 8.16 -1.51 21.93
C LYS A 162 7.64 -2.77 22.61
N ASP A 163 6.87 -2.65 23.70
CA ASP A 163 6.19 -3.78 24.34
C ASP A 163 4.76 -4.01 23.83
N PHE A 164 4.34 -3.25 22.80
CA PHE A 164 3.08 -3.40 22.08
C PHE A 164 1.83 -3.36 22.97
N LYS A 165 1.89 -2.57 24.04
CA LYS A 165 0.75 -2.33 24.93
C LYS A 165 0.00 -1.09 24.49
N THR A 166 0.66 0.05 24.37
CA THR A 166 -0.02 1.32 24.15
C THR A 166 0.41 1.99 22.86
N GLY A 167 -0.48 2.79 22.29
CA GLY A 167 -0.21 3.49 21.06
C GLY A 167 -1.30 4.47 20.68
N TYR A 168 -1.09 5.15 19.56
CA TYR A 168 -2.15 5.89 18.89
C TYR A 168 -1.97 5.78 17.38
N MET A 169 -3.08 5.89 16.65
CA MET A 169 -3.07 6.02 15.19
C MET A 169 -3.85 7.25 14.77
N ALA A 170 -3.59 7.73 13.56
CA ALA A 170 -4.41 8.70 12.86
C ALA A 170 -4.95 8.09 11.57
N ILE A 171 -6.26 8.13 11.38
CA ILE A 171 -6.94 7.77 10.12
C ILE A 171 -7.34 9.07 9.43
N ILE A 172 -6.87 9.32 8.21
CA ILE A 172 -7.43 10.39 7.37
C ILE A 172 -8.70 9.83 6.71
N GLU A 173 -9.86 10.29 7.17
CA GLU A 173 -11.16 9.86 6.64
C GLU A 173 -11.49 10.51 5.29
N THR A 174 -10.80 11.58 4.94
CA THR A 174 -10.95 12.28 3.66
C THR A 174 -9.61 12.32 2.90
N PRO A 175 -9.15 11.17 2.37
CA PRO A 175 -7.75 10.97 1.99
C PRO A 175 -7.33 11.64 0.69
N TYR A 176 -8.26 11.91 -0.23
CA TYR A 176 -7.92 12.16 -1.62
C TYR A 176 -7.05 13.39 -1.89
N ASP A 177 -7.16 14.46 -1.09
CA ASP A 177 -6.22 15.60 -1.13
C ASP A 177 -5.60 15.80 0.25
N ALA A 178 -4.91 14.76 0.72
CA ALA A 178 -4.16 14.76 1.95
C ALA A 178 -2.94 13.83 1.83
N LYS A 179 -1.96 14.04 2.70
CA LYS A 179 -0.83 13.12 2.90
C LYS A 179 -0.36 13.13 4.34
N PHE A 180 0.44 12.15 4.70
CA PHE A 180 1.24 12.20 5.92
C PHE A 180 2.65 12.66 5.59
N ILE A 181 3.21 13.50 6.45
CA ILE A 181 4.64 13.74 6.49
C ILE A 181 5.19 13.26 7.81
N THR A 182 6.40 12.71 7.79
CA THR A 182 7.17 12.49 9.02
C THR A 182 8.16 13.61 9.21
N LYS A 183 8.39 13.97 10.47
CA LYS A 183 9.41 14.96 10.86
C LYS A 183 10.18 14.47 12.08
N ARG A 184 11.33 15.09 12.32
CA ARG A 184 12.14 14.83 13.50
C ARG A 184 12.03 16.00 14.48
N THR A 185 11.73 15.70 15.73
CA THR A 185 11.70 16.67 16.83
C THR A 185 12.47 16.06 17.99
N ASN A 186 13.48 16.78 18.49
CA ASN A 186 14.35 16.29 19.57
C ASN A 186 14.96 14.90 19.29
N GLY A 187 15.35 14.64 18.03
CA GLY A 187 15.92 13.36 17.60
C GLY A 187 14.91 12.26 17.29
N LEU A 188 13.65 12.41 17.71
CA LEU A 188 12.60 11.40 17.52
C LEU A 188 11.70 11.72 16.33
N ILE A 189 11.29 10.68 15.61
CA ILE A 189 10.37 10.73 14.49
C ILE A 189 8.93 10.83 15.01
N SER A 190 8.18 11.75 14.44
CA SER A 190 6.72 11.87 14.56
C SER A 190 6.10 12.14 13.19
N PHE A 191 4.76 12.18 13.13
CA PHE A 191 4.04 12.40 11.88
C PHE A 191 2.92 13.42 12.05
N GLU A 192 2.53 14.07 10.96
CA GLU A 192 1.34 14.93 10.92
C GLU A 192 0.67 14.91 9.53
N PRO A 193 -0.64 15.18 9.48
CA PRO A 193 -1.34 15.33 8.21
C PRO A 193 -1.01 16.67 7.55
N VAL A 194 -0.91 16.63 6.22
CA VAL A 194 -0.90 17.79 5.33
C VAL A 194 -2.17 17.73 4.49
N TRP A 195 -2.90 18.84 4.45
CA TRP A 195 -4.10 18.98 3.61
C TRP A 195 -3.75 19.72 2.33
N GLN A 196 -4.07 19.10 1.20
CA GLN A 196 -3.72 19.58 -0.13
C GLN A 196 -4.93 20.25 -0.81
N PRO A 197 -4.70 21.22 -1.71
CA PRO A 197 -5.78 21.76 -2.54
C PRO A 197 -6.42 20.67 -3.40
N SER A 198 -7.73 20.77 -3.55
CA SER A 198 -8.50 20.08 -4.58
C SER A 198 -8.83 21.08 -5.68
N MET A 199 -8.23 20.91 -6.85
CA MET A 199 -8.31 21.80 -8.00
C MET A 199 -7.97 23.26 -7.63
N GLY A 200 -6.93 23.46 -6.81
CA GLY A 200 -6.49 24.77 -6.30
C GLY A 200 -7.36 25.36 -5.16
N LYS A 201 -8.36 24.62 -4.67
CA LYS A 201 -9.34 25.10 -3.67
C LYS A 201 -9.42 24.20 -2.45
N PHE A 202 -10.06 24.66 -1.38
CA PHE A 202 -10.36 23.83 -0.21
C PHE A 202 -11.25 22.63 -0.58
N GLY A 203 -12.21 22.80 -1.49
CA GLY A 203 -12.97 21.72 -2.13
C GLY A 203 -14.03 21.08 -1.24
N TYR A 204 -13.64 20.52 -0.09
CA TYR A 204 -14.50 19.81 0.86
C TYR A 204 -13.89 19.79 2.27
N ASN A 205 -14.72 19.50 3.27
CA ASN A 205 -14.29 19.40 4.66
C ASN A 205 -13.24 18.31 4.84
N ARG A 206 -12.21 18.57 5.67
CA ARG A 206 -11.12 17.63 5.91
C ARG A 206 -11.31 16.94 7.23
N LYS A 207 -11.14 15.62 7.28
CA LYS A 207 -11.40 14.86 8.50
C LYS A 207 -10.28 13.89 8.82
N VAL A 208 -9.82 13.92 10.06
CA VAL A 208 -8.88 12.98 10.65
C VAL A 208 -9.42 12.49 11.99
N THR A 209 -9.26 11.20 12.27
CA THR A 209 -9.66 10.59 13.53
C THR A 209 -8.45 9.94 14.19
N TYR A 210 -8.17 10.36 15.42
CA TYR A 210 -7.13 9.76 16.26
C TYR A 210 -7.75 8.70 17.15
N HIS A 211 -7.18 7.49 17.15
CA HIS A 211 -7.56 6.42 18.06
C HIS A 211 -6.43 6.16 19.05
N PHE A 212 -6.76 6.05 20.34
CA PHE A 212 -5.81 5.77 21.41
C PHE A 212 -6.00 4.35 21.94
N PHE A 213 -4.89 3.64 22.15
CA PHE A 213 -4.87 2.24 22.53
C PHE A 213 -4.15 2.06 23.85
N ASN A 214 -4.78 1.31 24.76
CA ASN A 214 -4.24 0.90 26.04
C ASN A 214 -3.73 -0.56 26.03
N GLU A 215 -4.03 -1.31 24.98
CA GLU A 215 -3.57 -2.69 24.76
C GLU A 215 -3.54 -3.05 23.25
N GLY A 216 -2.80 -4.09 22.89
CA GLY A 216 -2.84 -4.74 21.56
C GLY A 216 -1.98 -4.11 20.46
N GLY A 217 -1.26 -3.03 20.73
CA GLY A 217 -0.19 -2.50 19.88
C GLY A 217 -0.59 -2.24 18.42
N TYR A 218 0.23 -2.68 17.47
CA TYR A 218 -0.05 -2.51 16.03
C TYR A 218 -1.18 -3.41 15.54
N VAL A 219 -1.42 -4.57 16.15
CA VAL A 219 -2.53 -5.46 15.79
C VAL A 219 -3.86 -4.77 16.06
N ALA A 220 -4.04 -4.19 17.25
CA ALA A 220 -5.26 -3.45 17.58
C ALA A 220 -5.49 -2.24 16.65
N GLN A 221 -4.42 -1.55 16.25
CA GLN A 221 -4.48 -0.47 15.26
C GLN A 221 -4.97 -0.96 13.89
N CYS A 222 -4.40 -2.06 13.38
CA CYS A 222 -4.88 -2.69 12.15
C CYS A 222 -6.35 -3.13 12.25
N LYS A 223 -6.79 -3.71 13.37
CA LYS A 223 -8.19 -4.13 13.55
C LYS A 223 -9.16 -2.95 13.64
N ALA A 224 -8.77 -1.87 14.29
CA ALA A 224 -9.53 -0.62 14.29
C ALA A 224 -9.66 -0.05 12.87
N TYR A 225 -8.57 -0.05 12.11
CA TYR A 225 -8.58 0.39 10.72
C TYR A 225 -9.45 -0.50 9.83
N ARG A 226 -9.30 -1.82 9.90
CA ARG A 226 -10.11 -2.81 9.17
C ARG A 226 -11.61 -2.57 9.37
N LYS A 227 -12.05 -2.43 10.62
CA LYS A 227 -13.46 -2.13 10.98
C LYS A 227 -13.97 -0.86 10.31
N TYR A 228 -13.14 0.16 10.17
CA TYR A 228 -13.49 1.42 9.51
C TYR A 228 -13.46 1.29 7.99
N ILE A 229 -12.31 0.93 7.41
CA ILE A 229 -12.03 1.07 5.99
C ILE A 229 -12.83 0.09 5.13
N TRP A 230 -13.09 -1.13 5.63
CA TRP A 230 -13.85 -2.13 4.89
C TRP A 230 -15.26 -1.62 4.57
N LYS A 231 -15.89 -0.92 5.52
CA LYS A 231 -17.19 -0.29 5.30
C LYS A 231 -17.10 0.86 4.30
N GLN A 232 -16.06 1.69 4.37
CA GLN A 232 -15.93 2.84 3.47
C GLN A 232 -15.71 2.43 2.02
N ASN A 233 -14.90 1.39 1.79
CA ASN A 233 -14.51 0.95 0.45
C ASN A 233 -15.33 -0.24 -0.07
N ASN A 234 -16.40 -0.64 0.64
CA ASN A 234 -17.26 -1.80 0.34
C ASN A 234 -16.46 -3.10 0.14
N VAL A 235 -15.45 -3.31 0.98
CA VAL A 235 -14.58 -4.48 0.91
C VAL A 235 -15.36 -5.72 1.31
N ILE A 236 -15.24 -6.76 0.49
CA ILE A 236 -15.79 -8.09 0.74
C ILE A 236 -14.65 -9.12 0.68
N THR A 237 -14.85 -10.25 1.35
CA THR A 237 -13.81 -11.29 1.44
C THR A 237 -13.59 -11.97 0.09
N LEU A 238 -12.40 -12.58 -0.10
CA LEU A 238 -12.08 -13.46 -1.21
C LEU A 238 -13.11 -14.58 -1.35
N LYS A 239 -13.65 -15.08 -0.23
CA LYS A 239 -14.69 -16.10 -0.24
C LYS A 239 -16.00 -15.60 -0.84
N GLU A 240 -16.35 -14.34 -0.58
CA GLU A 240 -17.51 -13.71 -1.23
C GLU A 240 -17.23 -13.43 -2.70
N LYS A 241 -16.04 -12.89 -3.03
CA LYS A 241 -15.62 -12.62 -4.42
C LYS A 241 -15.59 -13.90 -5.26
N GLU A 242 -15.25 -15.05 -4.69
CA GLU A 242 -15.23 -16.35 -5.38
C GLU A 242 -16.60 -16.74 -5.96
N LYS A 243 -17.69 -16.29 -5.34
CA LYS A 243 -19.05 -16.53 -5.88
C LYS A 243 -19.26 -15.82 -7.23
N GLN A 244 -18.64 -14.66 -7.41
CA GLN A 244 -18.66 -13.92 -8.67
C GLN A 244 -17.59 -14.43 -9.64
N PHE A 245 -16.40 -14.77 -9.12
CA PHE A 245 -15.26 -15.25 -9.90
C PHE A 245 -14.78 -16.62 -9.39
N PRO A 246 -15.38 -17.73 -9.84
CA PRO A 246 -15.01 -19.07 -9.37
C PRO A 246 -13.53 -19.43 -9.56
N ALA A 247 -12.86 -18.79 -10.52
CA ALA A 247 -11.44 -18.96 -10.80
C ALA A 247 -10.52 -18.56 -9.62
N ILE A 248 -11.01 -17.78 -8.64
CA ILE A 248 -10.27 -17.48 -7.40
C ILE A 248 -9.86 -18.76 -6.66
N SER A 249 -10.66 -19.82 -6.72
CA SER A 249 -10.34 -21.11 -6.07
C SER A 249 -8.99 -21.71 -6.54
N LYS A 250 -8.61 -21.45 -7.80
CA LYS A 250 -7.31 -21.85 -8.36
C LYS A 250 -6.17 -20.96 -7.88
N LEU A 251 -6.47 -19.70 -7.56
CA LEU A 251 -5.50 -18.72 -7.06
C LEU A 251 -5.14 -18.94 -5.59
N ILE A 252 -6.05 -19.50 -4.79
CA ILE A 252 -5.78 -19.79 -3.38
C ILE A 252 -4.66 -20.83 -3.24
N GLY A 253 -3.54 -20.35 -2.69
CA GLY A 253 -2.28 -21.07 -2.56
C GLY A 253 -1.51 -21.25 -3.87
N ALA A 254 -1.87 -20.57 -4.94
CA ALA A 254 -1.08 -20.55 -6.15
C ALA A 254 0.24 -19.78 -5.94
N VAL A 255 1.26 -20.20 -6.67
CA VAL A 255 2.39 -19.32 -6.96
C VAL A 255 2.02 -18.35 -8.08
N ASN A 256 2.35 -17.07 -7.91
CA ASN A 256 2.13 -16.06 -8.95
C ASN A 256 3.35 -16.04 -9.87
N LEU A 257 3.15 -16.40 -11.13
CA LEU A 257 4.23 -16.75 -12.05
C LEU A 257 4.18 -15.87 -13.30
N TYR A 258 5.25 -15.12 -13.56
CA TYR A 258 5.50 -14.48 -14.86
C TYR A 258 6.35 -15.39 -15.74
N VAL A 259 5.93 -15.64 -16.97
CA VAL A 259 6.67 -16.50 -17.92
C VAL A 259 7.30 -15.72 -19.07
N TRP A 260 8.55 -16.07 -19.38
CA TRP A 260 9.41 -15.40 -20.37
C TRP A 260 9.99 -16.39 -21.38
N ASP A 261 10.20 -15.90 -22.60
CA ASP A 261 10.88 -16.63 -23.68
C ASP A 261 10.41 -18.11 -23.81
N ALA A 262 11.32 -19.09 -23.72
CA ALA A 262 11.03 -20.51 -23.87
C ALA A 262 10.09 -21.09 -22.79
N ALA A 263 9.84 -20.38 -21.69
CA ALA A 263 8.86 -20.78 -20.67
C ALA A 263 7.40 -20.48 -21.09
N ARG A 264 7.17 -19.75 -22.20
CA ARG A 264 5.83 -19.45 -22.74
C ARG A 264 5.26 -20.60 -23.58
N THR A 265 5.41 -21.83 -23.11
CA THR A 265 4.97 -23.04 -23.83
C THR A 265 4.14 -23.94 -22.91
N ILE A 266 3.22 -24.70 -23.52
CA ILE A 266 2.41 -25.66 -22.75
C ILE A 266 3.26 -26.79 -22.18
N ASP A 267 4.36 -27.17 -22.83
CA ASP A 267 5.24 -28.23 -22.35
C ASP A 267 6.01 -27.80 -21.10
N PHE A 268 6.38 -26.52 -20.98
CA PHE A 268 6.91 -25.97 -19.73
C PHE A 268 5.88 -26.06 -18.60
N ALA A 269 4.62 -25.69 -18.85
CA ALA A 269 3.57 -25.82 -17.85
C ALA A 269 3.31 -27.29 -17.43
N LYS A 270 3.37 -28.23 -18.37
CA LYS A 270 3.30 -29.67 -18.05
C LYS A 270 4.50 -30.12 -17.20
N GLU A 271 5.69 -29.61 -17.47
CA GLU A 271 6.88 -29.91 -16.67
C GLU A 271 6.71 -29.41 -15.23
N LEU A 272 6.20 -28.19 -15.04
CA LEU A 272 5.88 -27.66 -13.71
C LEU A 272 4.88 -28.58 -12.99
N LYS A 273 3.80 -28.99 -13.67
CA LYS A 273 2.79 -29.90 -13.10
C LYS A 273 3.41 -31.25 -12.70
N GLN A 274 4.21 -31.86 -13.59
CA GLN A 274 4.91 -33.12 -13.32
C GLN A 274 5.93 -33.00 -12.18
N SER A 275 6.44 -31.79 -11.93
CA SER A 275 7.36 -31.50 -10.84
C SER A 275 6.65 -31.26 -9.50
N GLY A 276 5.31 -31.37 -9.45
CA GLY A 276 4.50 -31.19 -8.25
C GLY A 276 4.06 -29.75 -7.98
N ILE A 277 4.15 -28.86 -8.97
CA ILE A 277 3.60 -27.50 -8.86
C ILE A 277 2.13 -27.56 -9.26
N ASP A 278 1.23 -27.80 -8.32
CA ASP A 278 -0.18 -28.09 -8.63
C ASP A 278 -1.04 -26.86 -8.90
N LYS A 279 -0.71 -25.71 -8.28
CA LYS A 279 -1.41 -24.44 -8.41
C LYS A 279 -0.46 -23.30 -8.76
N ALA A 280 -0.76 -22.59 -9.83
CA ALA A 280 -0.04 -21.40 -10.28
C ALA A 280 -0.98 -20.45 -11.01
N LEU A 281 -0.74 -19.15 -10.87
CA LEU A 281 -1.28 -18.10 -11.73
C LEU A 281 -0.22 -17.77 -12.78
N PHE A 282 -0.48 -18.15 -14.03
CA PHE A 282 0.38 -17.80 -15.15
C PHE A 282 0.02 -16.41 -15.68
N LEU A 283 1.02 -15.52 -15.70
CA LEU A 283 0.97 -14.19 -16.29
C LEU A 283 2.00 -14.07 -17.39
N TRP A 284 1.64 -13.41 -18.48
CA TRP A 284 2.56 -13.04 -19.54
C TRP A 284 2.29 -11.60 -19.97
N ASP A 285 3.35 -10.94 -20.42
CA ASP A 285 3.31 -9.56 -20.91
C ASP A 285 3.36 -9.54 -22.44
N ALA A 286 2.33 -8.93 -23.03
CA ALA A 286 2.16 -8.74 -24.47
C ALA A 286 3.05 -7.64 -25.07
N ASN A 287 3.79 -6.89 -24.25
CA ASN A 287 4.86 -6.01 -24.73
C ASN A 287 6.15 -6.78 -25.09
N HIS A 288 6.18 -8.09 -24.81
CA HIS A 288 7.33 -8.95 -25.02
C HIS A 288 6.96 -10.13 -25.91
N VAL A 289 7.79 -10.42 -26.92
CA VAL A 289 7.65 -11.56 -27.84
C VAL A 289 8.70 -12.62 -27.53
N PRO A 290 8.46 -13.92 -27.83
CA PRO A 290 7.28 -14.46 -28.48
C PRO A 290 6.05 -14.46 -27.58
N TYR A 291 4.87 -14.28 -28.16
CA TYR A 291 3.62 -14.59 -27.47
C TYR A 291 3.50 -16.10 -27.27
N PRO A 292 2.80 -16.56 -26.22
CA PRO A 292 2.47 -17.97 -26.09
C PRO A 292 1.59 -18.44 -27.28
N PRO A 293 1.45 -19.76 -27.52
CA PRO A 293 0.60 -20.27 -28.60
C PRO A 293 -0.87 -19.84 -28.42
N ILE A 294 -1.58 -19.53 -29.52
CA ILE A 294 -3.01 -19.19 -29.47
C ILE A 294 -3.80 -20.28 -28.73
N GLY A 295 -4.68 -19.87 -27.82
CA GLY A 295 -5.40 -20.78 -26.93
C GLY A 295 -4.62 -21.21 -25.68
N TYR A 296 -3.47 -20.59 -25.39
CA TYR A 296 -2.63 -20.91 -24.23
C TYR A 296 -3.41 -21.03 -22.92
N ASP A 297 -4.30 -20.08 -22.63
CA ASP A 297 -5.08 -20.11 -21.39
C ASP A 297 -6.02 -21.32 -21.33
N LYS A 298 -6.58 -21.76 -22.46
CA LYS A 298 -7.42 -22.97 -22.47
C LYS A 298 -6.58 -24.20 -22.10
N MET A 299 -5.38 -24.31 -22.69
CA MET A 299 -4.46 -25.41 -22.39
C MET A 299 -3.95 -25.38 -20.94
N LEU A 300 -3.68 -24.20 -20.38
CA LEU A 300 -3.33 -24.05 -18.97
C LEU A 300 -4.50 -24.42 -18.04
N LYS A 301 -5.72 -24.03 -18.39
CA LYS A 301 -6.93 -24.38 -17.63
C LYS A 301 -7.22 -25.88 -17.65
N GLU A 302 -6.88 -26.59 -18.73
CA GLU A 302 -6.94 -28.06 -18.78
C GLU A 302 -5.94 -28.72 -17.81
N LEU A 303 -4.88 -28.03 -17.41
CA LEU A 303 -3.95 -28.42 -16.34
C LEU A 303 -4.38 -27.93 -14.95
N ASP A 304 -5.56 -27.34 -14.83
CA ASP A 304 -6.10 -26.70 -13.61
C ASP A 304 -5.27 -25.52 -13.09
N TYR A 305 -4.57 -24.82 -13.97
CA TYR A 305 -3.89 -23.57 -13.62
C TYR A 305 -4.79 -22.35 -13.80
N SER A 306 -4.49 -21.31 -13.02
CA SER A 306 -5.07 -19.98 -13.17
C SER A 306 -4.32 -19.20 -14.26
N THR A 307 -5.06 -18.38 -15.02
CA THR A 307 -4.55 -17.75 -16.24
C THR A 307 -4.80 -16.26 -16.27
N GLY A 308 -3.79 -15.48 -16.68
CA GLY A 308 -3.92 -14.05 -16.80
C GLY A 308 -2.89 -13.42 -17.74
N ALA A 309 -3.03 -12.10 -17.91
CA ALA A 309 -2.08 -11.29 -18.66
C ALA A 309 -1.75 -10.00 -17.93
N TYR A 310 -0.57 -9.45 -18.23
CA TYR A 310 -0.22 -8.08 -17.90
C TYR A 310 -0.91 -7.12 -18.88
N ASP A 311 -1.46 -6.03 -18.35
CA ASP A 311 -1.96 -4.90 -19.12
C ASP A 311 -1.64 -3.58 -18.41
N ILE A 312 -1.61 -2.51 -19.18
CA ILE A 312 -1.35 -1.15 -18.71
C ILE A 312 -2.21 -0.17 -19.48
N TYR A 313 -2.90 0.70 -18.74
CA TYR A 313 -3.80 1.74 -19.25
C TYR A 313 -3.47 3.12 -18.68
N THR A 314 -2.28 3.26 -18.11
CA THR A 314 -1.76 4.51 -17.53
C THR A 314 -0.73 5.17 -18.42
N ASP A 315 -0.01 4.40 -19.24
CA ASP A 315 1.18 4.90 -19.92
C ASP A 315 0.88 5.34 -21.36
N LEU A 316 1.38 6.52 -21.69
CA LEU A 316 1.20 7.22 -22.95
C LEU A 316 2.53 7.83 -23.39
N HIS A 317 2.86 7.80 -24.67
CA HIS A 317 4.16 8.29 -25.14
C HIS A 317 3.98 9.36 -26.21
N PHE A 318 4.93 10.29 -26.35
CA PHE A 318 4.82 11.35 -27.37
C PHE A 318 4.65 10.84 -28.80
N ARG A 319 5.09 9.60 -29.11
CA ARG A 319 4.83 8.92 -30.40
C ARG A 319 3.33 8.86 -30.73
N ASP A 320 2.47 8.79 -29.71
CA ASP A 320 1.01 8.74 -29.80
C ASP A 320 0.38 10.09 -30.19
N THR A 321 1.19 11.14 -30.37
CA THR A 321 0.75 12.38 -31.03
C THR A 321 0.51 12.14 -32.52
N LEU A 322 1.28 11.23 -33.12
CA LEU A 322 1.17 10.88 -34.52
C LEU A 322 0.17 9.75 -34.70
N ASN A 323 -0.62 9.81 -35.77
CA ASN A 323 -1.44 8.68 -36.18
C ASN A 323 -0.59 7.71 -37.01
N TYR A 324 -0.01 6.70 -36.34
CA TYR A 324 0.76 5.62 -36.96
C TYR A 324 -0.04 4.32 -37.02
N ASN A 325 0.31 3.45 -37.95
CA ASN A 325 -0.34 2.14 -38.09
C ASN A 325 0.21 1.17 -37.04
N VAL A 326 -0.69 0.51 -36.31
CA VAL A 326 -0.38 -0.67 -35.49
C VAL A 326 -0.76 -1.90 -36.30
N ASP A 327 0.20 -2.81 -36.52
CA ASP A 327 -0.05 -4.07 -37.22
C ASP A 327 -0.84 -5.02 -36.31
N ASP A 328 -2.15 -5.11 -36.55
CA ASP A 328 -3.07 -5.95 -35.78
C ASP A 328 -2.96 -7.45 -36.09
N LYS A 329 -2.09 -7.83 -37.04
CA LYS A 329 -1.76 -9.22 -37.41
C LYS A 329 -0.30 -9.56 -37.15
N GLY A 330 0.50 -8.56 -36.76
CA GLY A 330 1.92 -8.70 -36.52
C GLY A 330 2.28 -9.40 -35.21
N PRO A 331 3.59 -9.61 -34.98
CA PRO A 331 4.09 -10.25 -33.76
C PRO A 331 3.79 -9.43 -32.49
N MET A 332 3.59 -8.12 -32.62
CA MET A 332 3.28 -7.17 -31.52
C MET A 332 1.82 -6.69 -31.53
N ARG A 333 0.89 -7.45 -32.14
CA ARG A 333 -0.51 -7.03 -32.32
C ARG A 333 -1.26 -6.67 -31.03
N PHE A 334 -0.77 -7.08 -29.86
CA PHE A 334 -1.32 -6.77 -28.54
C PHE A 334 -0.45 -5.80 -27.72
N GLU A 335 0.44 -5.02 -28.35
CA GLU A 335 1.24 -3.98 -27.67
C GLU A 335 0.34 -3.08 -26.79
N ARG A 336 0.73 -2.91 -25.52
CA ARG A 336 -0.10 -2.30 -24.48
C ARG A 336 0.08 -0.79 -24.37
N THR A 337 1.15 -0.23 -24.92
CA THR A 337 1.51 1.19 -24.80
C THR A 337 1.40 1.96 -26.13
N ALA A 338 0.53 1.49 -27.03
CA ALA A 338 0.29 2.10 -28.34
C ALA A 338 -1.11 2.73 -28.43
N PHE A 339 -1.16 4.05 -28.60
CA PHE A 339 -2.40 4.83 -28.75
C PHE A 339 -2.30 5.86 -29.90
N PRO A 340 -2.14 5.41 -31.17
CA PRO A 340 -1.82 6.30 -32.29
C PRO A 340 -2.82 7.45 -32.47
N GLY A 341 -2.33 8.68 -32.49
CA GLY A 341 -3.11 9.90 -32.69
C GLY A 341 -3.95 10.33 -31.48
N LEU A 342 -3.75 9.72 -30.30
CA LEU A 342 -4.60 9.92 -29.13
C LEU A 342 -3.93 10.64 -27.97
N PHE A 343 -2.65 11.03 -28.08
CA PHE A 343 -1.90 11.63 -26.96
C PHE A 343 -2.69 12.76 -26.26
N ASN A 344 -3.10 13.78 -27.03
CA ASN A 344 -3.80 14.94 -26.48
C ASN A 344 -5.20 14.63 -25.94
N LYS A 345 -5.83 13.54 -26.41
CA LYS A 345 -7.17 13.13 -26.00
C LYS A 345 -7.16 12.31 -24.70
N LEU A 346 -6.06 11.60 -24.44
CA LEU A 346 -5.96 10.68 -23.31
C LEU A 346 -5.17 11.25 -22.14
N ALA A 347 -4.24 12.18 -22.38
CA ALA A 347 -3.33 12.64 -21.35
C ALA A 347 -4.04 13.31 -20.17
N ALA A 348 -3.65 12.95 -18.95
CA ALA A 348 -3.95 13.73 -17.77
C ALA A 348 -3.11 15.02 -17.78
N ILE A 349 -3.77 16.15 -17.51
CA ILE A 349 -3.16 17.49 -17.57
C ILE A 349 -3.12 18.08 -16.16
N ASN A 350 -1.95 18.56 -15.74
CA ASN A 350 -1.75 19.23 -14.46
C ASN A 350 -2.18 20.71 -14.52
N ILE A 351 -2.13 21.40 -13.37
CA ILE A 351 -2.55 22.80 -13.25
C ILE A 351 -1.77 23.77 -14.16
N ASP A 352 -0.52 23.42 -14.51
CA ASP A 352 0.34 24.22 -15.39
C ASP A 352 0.08 23.96 -16.88
N GLY A 353 -0.90 23.11 -17.21
CA GLY A 353 -1.20 22.72 -18.59
C GLY A 353 -0.24 21.67 -19.17
N LYS A 354 0.60 21.04 -18.34
CA LYS A 354 1.54 19.99 -18.75
C LYS A 354 1.00 18.60 -18.39
N THR A 355 1.53 17.57 -19.05
CA THR A 355 1.25 16.17 -18.70
C THR A 355 2.10 15.71 -17.51
N TYR A 356 1.61 14.74 -16.75
CA TYR A 356 2.40 14.01 -15.74
C TYR A 356 3.34 13.01 -16.43
N PHE A 357 4.63 12.98 -16.07
CA PHE A 357 5.65 12.07 -16.63
C PHE A 357 6.47 11.43 -15.51
N ASN A 358 6.66 10.11 -15.55
CA ASN A 358 7.35 9.34 -14.50
C ASN A 358 8.60 8.58 -15.00
N GLN A 359 9.32 9.12 -15.99
CA GLN A 359 10.47 8.49 -16.67
C GLN A 359 10.13 7.39 -17.68
N TYR A 360 9.05 6.64 -17.45
CA TYR A 360 8.59 5.59 -18.35
C TYR A 360 7.59 6.11 -19.38
N GLY A 361 6.62 6.90 -18.93
CA GLY A 361 5.57 7.42 -19.81
C GLY A 361 4.86 8.63 -19.22
N HIS A 362 3.97 9.19 -20.04
CA HIS A 362 2.99 10.19 -19.64
C HIS A 362 1.73 9.51 -19.12
N THR A 363 1.05 10.13 -18.16
CA THR A 363 -0.12 9.52 -17.53
C THR A 363 -1.40 9.74 -18.36
N ILE A 364 -2.12 8.66 -18.65
CA ILE A 364 -3.49 8.65 -19.17
C ILE A 364 -4.48 9.04 -18.07
N CYS A 365 -5.42 9.93 -18.41
CA CYS A 365 -6.58 10.22 -17.57
C CYS A 365 -7.54 9.01 -17.59
N PRO A 366 -7.84 8.38 -16.44
CA PRO A 366 -8.64 7.15 -16.39
C PRO A 366 -10.06 7.32 -16.93
N ALA A 367 -10.60 8.53 -16.98
CA ALA A 367 -11.91 8.83 -17.57
C ALA A 367 -11.96 8.61 -19.10
N THR A 368 -10.82 8.48 -19.77
CA THR A 368 -10.74 8.52 -21.25
C THR A 368 -10.48 7.15 -21.90
N VAL A 369 -10.06 6.15 -21.12
CA VAL A 369 -9.39 4.97 -21.67
C VAL A 369 -10.31 3.78 -21.94
N GLN A 370 -11.52 3.75 -21.35
CA GLN A 370 -12.45 2.61 -21.48
C GLN A 370 -12.76 2.16 -22.92
N PRO A 371 -12.95 3.05 -23.92
CA PRO A 371 -13.16 2.60 -25.29
C PRO A 371 -12.00 1.74 -25.82
N TYR A 372 -10.77 2.06 -25.44
CA TYR A 372 -9.57 1.34 -25.88
C TYR A 372 -9.33 0.07 -25.05
N MET A 373 -9.68 0.07 -23.76
CA MET A 373 -9.76 -1.16 -22.97
C MET A 373 -10.70 -2.16 -23.65
N LYS A 374 -11.88 -1.70 -24.09
CA LYS A 374 -12.86 -2.55 -24.77
C LYS A 374 -12.31 -3.12 -26.06
N LEU A 375 -11.78 -2.25 -26.92
CA LEU A 375 -11.20 -2.64 -28.20
C LEU A 375 -10.09 -3.69 -28.04
N ARG A 376 -9.17 -3.47 -27.09
CA ARG A 376 -8.04 -4.37 -26.84
C ARG A 376 -8.50 -5.73 -26.32
N MET A 377 -9.34 -5.74 -25.28
CA MET A 377 -9.84 -6.97 -24.66
C MET A 377 -10.77 -7.76 -25.58
N ASP A 378 -11.67 -7.09 -26.33
CA ASP A 378 -12.56 -7.75 -27.31
C ASP A 378 -11.77 -8.48 -28.42
N ARG A 379 -10.52 -8.05 -28.71
CA ARG A 379 -9.62 -8.72 -29.66
C ARG A 379 -8.84 -9.84 -28.98
N GLU A 380 -8.21 -9.55 -27.85
CA GLU A 380 -7.31 -10.49 -27.18
C GLU A 380 -8.02 -11.71 -26.62
N LEU A 381 -9.16 -11.52 -25.95
CA LEU A 381 -9.89 -12.61 -25.29
C LEU A 381 -10.45 -13.65 -26.27
N LYS A 382 -10.46 -13.36 -27.58
CA LYS A 382 -10.78 -14.33 -28.63
C LYS A 382 -9.67 -15.37 -28.81
N GLU A 383 -8.41 -14.94 -28.71
CA GLU A 383 -7.25 -15.82 -28.83
C GLU A 383 -6.81 -16.37 -27.47
N TYR A 384 -6.94 -15.56 -26.42
CA TYR A 384 -6.43 -15.80 -25.08
C TYR A 384 -7.50 -15.50 -24.02
N PRO A 385 -8.40 -16.45 -23.74
CA PRO A 385 -9.49 -16.23 -22.79
C PRO A 385 -8.98 -16.33 -21.34
N HIS A 386 -8.18 -15.34 -20.91
CA HIS A 386 -7.68 -15.19 -19.55
C HIS A 386 -8.81 -15.22 -18.50
N GLU A 387 -8.46 -15.52 -17.25
CA GLU A 387 -9.36 -15.38 -16.09
C GLU A 387 -9.13 -14.06 -15.33
N THR A 388 -7.98 -13.41 -15.53
CA THR A 388 -7.61 -12.15 -14.89
C THR A 388 -6.68 -11.26 -15.72
N TYR A 389 -6.68 -9.97 -15.39
CA TYR A 389 -5.62 -9.04 -15.79
C TYR A 389 -4.90 -8.49 -14.56
N PHE A 390 -3.56 -8.47 -14.62
CA PHE A 390 -2.74 -7.61 -13.78
C PHE A 390 -2.69 -6.22 -14.44
N LEU A 391 -3.20 -5.20 -13.76
CA LEU A 391 -3.22 -3.83 -14.26
C LEU A 391 -2.14 -3.01 -13.58
N ASP A 392 -1.12 -2.67 -14.36
CA ASP A 392 0.03 -1.94 -13.84
C ASP A 392 -0.34 -0.52 -13.42
N VAL A 393 0.43 0.04 -12.47
CA VAL A 393 0.48 1.46 -12.13
C VAL A 393 -0.74 2.08 -11.42
N TYR A 394 -1.97 1.61 -11.63
CA TYR A 394 -3.18 2.22 -11.03
C TYR A 394 -3.12 2.31 -9.50
N GLN A 395 -2.50 1.33 -8.85
CA GLN A 395 -2.34 1.26 -7.39
C GLN A 395 -0.95 1.69 -6.92
N ALA A 396 -0.08 2.18 -7.83
CA ALA A 396 1.32 2.48 -7.58
C ALA A 396 1.65 3.97 -7.62
N ASN A 397 1.20 4.70 -8.64
CA ASN A 397 1.65 6.07 -8.95
C ASN A 397 0.97 7.17 -8.10
N GLY A 398 0.00 6.81 -7.26
CA GLY A 398 -0.85 7.76 -6.55
C GLY A 398 -1.97 8.34 -7.43
N LEU A 399 -2.63 9.37 -6.91
CA LEU A 399 -3.79 9.99 -7.54
C LEU A 399 -3.46 11.39 -8.09
N PHE A 400 -3.96 11.67 -9.29
CA PHE A 400 -3.73 12.92 -9.99
C PHE A 400 -5.01 13.75 -10.11
N GLU A 401 -4.83 15.06 -10.27
CA GLU A 401 -5.86 15.93 -10.79
C GLU A 401 -5.74 16.00 -12.31
N CYS A 402 -6.84 16.25 -13.00
CA CYS A 402 -6.84 16.50 -14.42
C CYS A 402 -7.55 17.82 -14.70
N TYR A 403 -6.84 18.74 -15.36
CA TYR A 403 -7.30 20.08 -15.74
C TYR A 403 -7.66 20.18 -17.21
N ALA A 404 -7.62 19.07 -17.95
CA ALA A 404 -8.05 19.04 -19.34
C ALA A 404 -9.52 19.46 -19.46
N PRO A 405 -9.88 20.39 -20.37
CA PRO A 405 -11.25 20.91 -20.47
C PRO A 405 -12.33 19.86 -20.72
N GLU A 406 -12.01 18.79 -21.46
CA GLU A 406 -12.98 17.75 -21.83
C GLU A 406 -13.19 16.67 -20.76
N HIS A 407 -12.23 16.48 -19.86
CA HIS A 407 -12.27 15.45 -18.84
C HIS A 407 -11.58 15.91 -17.54
N PRO A 408 -12.09 16.97 -16.89
CA PRO A 408 -11.53 17.46 -15.64
C PRO A 408 -11.84 16.48 -14.50
N LEU A 409 -10.86 16.21 -13.64
CA LEU A 409 -10.99 15.33 -12.48
C LEU A 409 -10.27 15.91 -11.26
N THR A 410 -10.93 15.86 -10.10
CA THR A 410 -10.24 15.89 -8.79
C THR A 410 -9.52 14.55 -8.54
N ARG A 411 -8.62 14.46 -7.55
CA ARG A 411 -7.99 13.19 -7.16
C ARG A 411 -9.00 12.12 -6.74
N LYS A 412 -10.09 12.53 -6.05
CA LYS A 412 -11.19 11.64 -5.71
C LYS A 412 -11.87 11.07 -6.96
N GLN A 413 -12.19 11.93 -7.92
CA GLN A 413 -12.79 11.48 -9.17
C GLN A 413 -11.82 10.65 -10.01
N PHE A 414 -10.51 10.88 -9.92
CA PHE A 414 -9.50 10.02 -10.53
C PHE A 414 -9.60 8.60 -9.97
N ALA A 415 -9.60 8.43 -8.65
CA ALA A 415 -9.80 7.13 -8.00
C ALA A 415 -11.14 6.48 -8.40
N GLU A 416 -12.24 7.23 -8.43
CA GLU A 416 -13.55 6.74 -8.88
C GLU A 416 -13.52 6.24 -10.34
N GLN A 417 -12.76 6.89 -11.22
CA GLN A 417 -12.62 6.46 -12.61
C GLN A 417 -11.73 5.21 -12.75
N VAL A 418 -10.69 5.08 -11.92
CA VAL A 418 -9.93 3.82 -11.82
C VAL A 418 -10.85 2.68 -11.41
N ILE A 419 -11.65 2.86 -10.35
CA ILE A 419 -12.64 1.86 -9.90
C ILE A 419 -13.61 1.50 -11.04
N LYS A 420 -14.12 2.48 -11.78
CA LYS A 420 -15.00 2.22 -12.95
C LYS A 420 -14.30 1.41 -14.05
N ASN A 421 -13.00 1.59 -14.24
CA ASN A 421 -12.22 0.83 -15.21
C ASN A 421 -12.04 -0.63 -14.74
N LEU A 422 -11.81 -0.87 -13.45
CA LEU A 422 -11.79 -2.21 -12.86
C LEU A 422 -13.17 -2.89 -13.00
N GLN A 423 -14.24 -2.18 -12.64
CA GLN A 423 -15.62 -2.66 -12.74
C GLN A 423 -16.04 -2.93 -14.19
N LEU A 424 -15.49 -2.22 -15.18
CA LEU A 424 -15.71 -2.55 -16.59
C LEU A 424 -15.19 -3.96 -16.89
N ILE A 425 -14.00 -4.31 -16.39
CA ILE A 425 -13.38 -5.61 -16.62
C ILE A 425 -14.21 -6.72 -15.96
N GLU A 426 -14.56 -6.50 -14.70
CA GLU A 426 -15.40 -7.39 -13.91
C GLU A 426 -16.78 -7.63 -14.53
N ASN A 427 -17.51 -6.56 -14.85
CA ASN A 427 -18.91 -6.65 -15.24
C ASN A 427 -19.11 -7.01 -16.72
N LYS A 428 -18.25 -6.51 -17.62
CA LYS A 428 -18.39 -6.81 -19.06
C LYS A 428 -17.79 -8.16 -19.41
N TYR A 429 -16.63 -8.49 -18.84
CA TYR A 429 -15.87 -9.69 -19.24
C TYR A 429 -15.91 -10.81 -18.21
N GLY A 430 -16.42 -10.58 -17.00
CA GLY A 430 -16.45 -11.60 -15.94
C GLY A 430 -15.06 -11.96 -15.44
N LEU A 431 -14.08 -11.06 -15.57
CA LEU A 431 -12.69 -11.28 -15.17
C LEU A 431 -12.40 -10.56 -13.87
N TYR A 432 -11.65 -11.20 -12.97
CA TYR A 432 -11.11 -10.50 -11.83
C TYR A 432 -9.87 -9.69 -12.23
N THR A 433 -9.41 -8.83 -11.32
CA THR A 433 -8.24 -7.98 -11.55
C THR A 433 -7.24 -8.10 -10.40
N GLY A 434 -5.98 -7.84 -10.70
CA GLY A 434 -4.98 -7.49 -9.71
C GLY A 434 -4.23 -6.23 -10.12
N GLY A 435 -3.37 -5.73 -9.23
CA GLY A 435 -2.65 -4.48 -9.47
C GLY A 435 -1.21 -4.48 -9.00
N GLU A 436 -0.48 -3.49 -9.49
CA GLU A 436 0.87 -3.15 -9.04
C GLU A 436 0.80 -2.45 -7.69
N TRP A 437 1.49 -2.96 -6.68
CA TRP A 437 1.33 -2.51 -5.30
C TRP A 437 -0.13 -2.66 -4.83
N GLY A 438 -0.48 -1.96 -3.75
CA GLY A 438 -1.81 -1.99 -3.18
C GLY A 438 -2.21 -0.59 -2.75
N ALA A 439 -3.48 -0.25 -2.99
CA ALA A 439 -4.06 0.99 -2.50
C ALA A 439 -5.47 0.71 -1.97
N ASP A 440 -5.77 1.13 -0.75
CA ASP A 440 -7.02 0.77 -0.06
C ASP A 440 -8.29 1.10 -0.85
N TYR A 441 -8.28 2.17 -1.66
CA TYR A 441 -9.43 2.62 -2.46
C TYR A 441 -9.86 1.60 -3.52
N THR A 442 -9.00 0.63 -3.85
CA THR A 442 -9.28 -0.45 -4.79
C THR A 442 -9.60 -1.79 -4.12
N GLY A 443 -9.63 -1.87 -2.77
CA GLY A 443 -9.72 -3.13 -2.04
C GLY A 443 -10.96 -4.00 -2.35
N SER A 444 -12.05 -3.40 -2.84
CA SER A 444 -13.24 -4.14 -3.29
C SER A 444 -13.11 -4.75 -4.68
N ASN A 445 -12.21 -4.25 -5.53
CA ASN A 445 -12.07 -4.66 -6.94
C ASN A 445 -10.76 -5.39 -7.26
N SER A 446 -9.69 -5.13 -6.50
CA SER A 446 -8.42 -5.87 -6.65
C SER A 446 -8.47 -7.18 -5.86
N ILE A 447 -8.20 -8.30 -6.51
CA ILE A 447 -8.13 -9.64 -5.90
C ILE A 447 -6.71 -10.02 -5.50
N TYR A 448 -5.71 -9.48 -6.21
CA TYR A 448 -4.31 -9.60 -5.83
C TYR A 448 -3.53 -8.31 -6.05
N ALA A 449 -2.40 -8.18 -5.37
CA ALA A 449 -1.52 -7.02 -5.39
C ALA A 449 -0.05 -7.45 -5.41
N HIS A 450 0.67 -7.20 -6.51
CA HIS A 450 2.09 -7.55 -6.63
C HIS A 450 2.97 -6.38 -6.25
N GLY A 451 3.69 -6.51 -5.15
CA GLY A 451 4.58 -5.47 -4.65
C GLY A 451 4.52 -5.32 -3.14
N MET A 452 3.38 -5.61 -2.52
CA MET A 452 3.16 -5.31 -1.09
C MET A 452 4.22 -5.91 -0.17
N MET A 453 4.82 -7.05 -0.52
CA MET A 453 5.90 -7.60 0.30
C MET A 453 7.26 -6.85 0.17
N THR A 454 7.48 -6.09 -0.89
CA THR A 454 8.74 -5.34 -1.14
C THR A 454 8.67 -3.95 -0.50
N LEU A 455 9.67 -3.49 0.26
CA LEU A 455 9.69 -2.11 0.74
C LEU A 455 10.20 -1.15 -0.34
N GLN A 456 9.24 -0.50 -0.99
CA GLN A 456 9.33 0.73 -1.77
C GLN A 456 10.70 1.43 -1.77
N ARG A 457 10.80 2.27 -0.74
CA ARG A 457 11.80 3.31 -0.58
C ARG A 457 13.22 2.81 -0.35
N THR A 458 13.36 1.52 -0.01
CA THR A 458 14.66 0.90 0.29
C THR A 458 15.04 -0.19 -0.70
N TRP A 459 14.13 -0.55 -1.61
CA TRP A 459 14.42 -1.46 -2.71
C TRP A 459 15.07 -0.73 -3.89
N TRP A 460 14.48 0.38 -4.32
CA TRP A 460 15.09 1.22 -5.37
C TRP A 460 16.32 1.97 -4.84
N GLY A 461 17.40 1.96 -5.61
CA GLY A 461 18.63 2.66 -5.27
C GLY A 461 19.70 2.53 -6.35
N LYS A 462 20.66 3.46 -6.34
CA LYS A 462 21.73 3.53 -7.34
C LYS A 462 22.48 2.20 -7.51
N GLU A 463 22.66 1.45 -6.43
CA GLU A 463 23.42 0.20 -6.40
C GLU A 463 22.80 -0.88 -7.30
N ILE A 464 21.46 -0.97 -7.35
CA ILE A 464 20.75 -1.98 -8.15
C ILE A 464 20.67 -1.61 -9.64
N ASP A 465 20.97 -0.35 -9.99
CA ASP A 465 21.02 0.16 -11.37
C ASP A 465 22.45 0.15 -11.94
N GLU A 466 23.46 -0.04 -11.09
CA GLU A 466 24.87 0.04 -11.48
C GLU A 466 25.34 -1.24 -12.19
N LYS A 467 25.25 -1.23 -13.53
CA LYS A 467 25.67 -2.35 -14.36
C LYS A 467 27.11 -2.80 -14.06
N GLY A 468 27.27 -4.07 -13.70
CA GLY A 468 28.54 -4.69 -13.35
C GLY A 468 28.76 -4.86 -11.84
N SER A 469 27.95 -4.22 -10.99
CA SER A 469 27.92 -4.50 -9.57
C SER A 469 27.28 -5.86 -9.27
N ILE A 470 27.56 -6.43 -8.10
CA ILE A 470 26.89 -7.65 -7.62
C ILE A 470 25.41 -7.41 -7.26
N TYR A 471 25.02 -6.15 -7.07
CA TYR A 471 23.66 -5.72 -6.73
C TYR A 471 22.81 -5.46 -7.98
N TRP A 472 23.42 -5.34 -9.16
CA TRP A 472 22.74 -4.97 -10.40
C TRP A 472 21.59 -5.92 -10.72
N SER A 473 20.37 -5.36 -10.73
CA SER A 473 19.11 -6.09 -10.88
C SER A 473 18.83 -6.49 -12.33
N GLY A 474 19.29 -5.70 -13.31
CA GLY A 474 19.11 -5.99 -14.73
C GLY A 474 18.62 -4.78 -15.53
N ASP A 475 18.16 -5.02 -16.76
CA ASP A 475 17.47 -4.05 -17.61
C ASP A 475 16.44 -4.72 -18.54
N TRP A 476 15.58 -3.88 -19.14
CA TRP A 476 14.51 -4.27 -20.09
C TRP A 476 14.98 -4.40 -21.55
N LYS A 477 16.29 -4.38 -21.85
CA LYS A 477 16.77 -4.28 -23.25
C LYS A 477 16.52 -5.53 -24.09
N SER A 478 16.54 -6.70 -23.45
CA SER A 478 16.19 -7.96 -24.11
C SER A 478 14.67 -8.10 -24.12
N ASN A 479 14.06 -7.97 -25.29
CA ASN A 479 12.61 -8.10 -25.41
C ASN A 479 12.10 -9.51 -25.01
N PRO A 480 12.62 -10.64 -25.52
CA PRO A 480 12.09 -11.95 -25.14
C PRO A 480 12.34 -12.36 -23.70
N ASN A 481 13.48 -11.94 -23.15
CA ASN A 481 13.96 -12.36 -21.84
C ASN A 481 14.65 -11.18 -21.13
N PRO A 482 13.89 -10.22 -20.57
CA PRO A 482 14.45 -9.09 -19.84
C PRO A 482 15.32 -9.56 -18.68
N SER A 483 16.54 -9.04 -18.58
CA SER A 483 17.47 -9.45 -17.53
C SER A 483 16.99 -9.04 -16.14
N ILE A 484 16.26 -7.92 -16.04
CA ILE A 484 15.66 -7.45 -14.77
C ILE A 484 14.63 -8.44 -14.18
N MET A 485 14.08 -9.33 -15.01
CA MET A 485 13.04 -10.28 -14.61
C MET A 485 13.55 -11.68 -14.32
N ASN A 486 14.74 -12.08 -14.78
CA ASN A 486 15.18 -13.48 -14.72
C ASN A 486 16.60 -13.67 -14.19
N ARG A 487 17.30 -12.57 -13.89
CA ARG A 487 18.65 -12.59 -13.35
C ARG A 487 18.64 -12.68 -11.82
N SER A 488 19.64 -13.32 -11.25
CA SER A 488 19.92 -13.24 -9.82
C SER A 488 20.87 -12.08 -9.47
N SER A 489 20.63 -11.45 -8.33
CA SER A 489 21.47 -10.40 -7.74
C SER A 489 21.72 -10.66 -6.24
N VAL A 490 22.65 -9.90 -5.66
CA VAL A 490 22.86 -9.85 -4.21
C VAL A 490 21.97 -8.77 -3.61
N ALA A 491 21.41 -9.02 -2.44
CA ALA A 491 20.62 -8.03 -1.71
C ALA A 491 21.54 -6.91 -1.18
N PRO A 492 21.24 -5.63 -1.45
CA PRO A 492 21.95 -4.50 -0.84
C PRO A 492 21.76 -4.42 0.68
N ASP A 493 22.68 -3.76 1.38
CA ASP A 493 22.62 -3.61 2.85
C ASP A 493 21.34 -2.91 3.31
N ASN A 494 20.88 -1.90 2.58
CA ASN A 494 19.61 -1.21 2.89
C ASN A 494 18.40 -2.15 2.77
N TYR A 495 18.42 -3.05 1.78
CA TYR A 495 17.39 -4.06 1.62
C TYR A 495 17.42 -5.06 2.78
N LEU A 496 18.62 -5.51 3.17
CA LEU A 496 18.82 -6.42 4.31
C LEU A 496 18.36 -5.78 5.63
N LYS A 497 18.63 -4.49 5.82
CA LYS A 497 18.30 -3.75 7.04
C LYS A 497 16.80 -3.48 7.20
N TYR A 498 16.09 -3.19 6.10
CA TYR A 498 14.70 -2.74 6.15
C TYR A 498 13.72 -3.72 5.51
N SER A 499 13.94 -4.12 4.26
CA SER A 499 12.97 -4.90 3.47
C SER A 499 12.75 -6.31 4.01
N ILE A 500 13.82 -6.96 4.46
CA ILE A 500 13.80 -8.39 4.86
C ILE A 500 14.28 -8.61 6.30
N ASN A 501 14.29 -7.57 7.13
CA ASN A 501 14.69 -7.67 8.54
C ASN A 501 13.50 -8.06 9.43
N GLU A 502 13.55 -9.26 9.98
CA GLU A 502 12.55 -9.83 10.89
C GLU A 502 12.37 -9.00 12.17
N TYR A 503 13.38 -8.22 12.57
CA TYR A 503 13.28 -7.38 13.76
C TYR A 503 12.26 -6.24 13.63
N THR A 504 12.07 -5.71 12.43
CA THR A 504 11.24 -4.51 12.20
C THR A 504 10.08 -4.77 11.24
N ARG A 505 10.14 -5.81 10.41
CA ARG A 505 9.06 -6.13 9.47
C ARG A 505 7.84 -6.68 10.20
N VAL A 506 6.65 -6.26 9.78
CA VAL A 506 5.36 -6.69 10.35
C VAL A 506 4.26 -6.75 9.30
N PRO A 507 3.24 -7.61 9.45
CA PRO A 507 2.19 -7.80 8.46
C PRO A 507 1.01 -6.81 8.63
N LEU A 508 1.26 -5.51 8.59
CA LEU A 508 0.20 -4.50 8.83
C LEU A 508 -0.90 -4.56 7.78
N TYR A 509 -0.56 -4.81 6.52
CA TYR A 509 -1.53 -4.93 5.43
C TYR A 509 -2.30 -6.23 5.54
N GLU A 510 -1.64 -7.37 5.76
CA GLU A 510 -2.34 -8.66 5.94
C GLU A 510 -3.27 -8.67 7.16
N LEU A 511 -2.90 -8.01 8.26
CA LEU A 511 -3.78 -7.84 9.43
C LEU A 511 -5.09 -7.10 9.10
N VAL A 512 -5.12 -6.35 8.00
CA VAL A 512 -6.29 -5.61 7.51
C VAL A 512 -6.97 -6.32 6.34
N TYR A 513 -6.24 -6.99 5.44
CA TYR A 513 -6.74 -7.40 4.12
C TYR A 513 -6.46 -8.85 3.71
N HIS A 514 -5.88 -9.70 4.55
CA HIS A 514 -5.47 -11.07 4.16
C HIS A 514 -6.60 -11.91 3.53
N ASP A 515 -7.81 -11.79 4.04
CA ASP A 515 -9.00 -12.48 3.52
C ASP A 515 -9.72 -11.71 2.41
N ALA A 516 -9.14 -10.65 1.85
CA ALA A 516 -9.74 -9.80 0.81
C ALA A 516 -8.85 -9.58 -0.43
N VAL A 517 -7.52 -9.59 -0.25
CA VAL A 517 -6.53 -9.35 -1.31
C VAL A 517 -5.33 -10.27 -1.12
N ILE A 518 -4.95 -11.00 -2.16
CA ILE A 518 -3.76 -11.87 -2.15
C ILE A 518 -2.54 -11.01 -2.50
N THR A 519 -1.60 -10.87 -1.59
CA THR A 519 -0.39 -10.07 -1.84
C THR A 519 0.81 -10.93 -2.22
N SER A 520 1.81 -10.31 -2.83
CA SER A 520 3.10 -10.93 -3.13
C SER A 520 4.24 -9.89 -3.13
N TRP A 521 5.46 -10.39 -3.36
CA TRP A 521 6.62 -9.56 -3.73
C TRP A 521 6.37 -8.76 -5.01
N ARG A 522 7.20 -7.75 -5.26
CA ARG A 522 7.24 -7.06 -6.55
C ARG A 522 7.79 -8.04 -7.61
N TRP A 523 7.33 -7.94 -8.85
CA TRP A 523 7.73 -8.87 -9.91
C TRP A 523 9.24 -8.86 -10.25
N GLU A 524 9.97 -7.75 -10.07
CA GLU A 524 11.44 -7.70 -10.16
C GLU A 524 12.15 -8.00 -8.81
N ASP A 525 11.38 -8.30 -7.76
CA ASP A 525 11.86 -8.66 -6.42
C ASP A 525 11.27 -10.01 -5.96
N GLY A 526 10.89 -10.88 -6.91
CA GLY A 526 10.40 -12.23 -6.63
C GLY A 526 11.35 -13.07 -5.76
N ASN A 527 10.86 -14.16 -5.19
CA ASN A 527 11.56 -14.97 -4.18
C ASN A 527 13.00 -15.36 -4.59
N HIS A 528 13.17 -15.72 -5.86
CA HIS A 528 14.38 -16.28 -6.42
C HIS A 528 15.40 -15.25 -6.95
N HIS A 529 15.03 -13.96 -7.06
CA HIS A 529 15.94 -12.92 -7.58
C HIS A 529 17.18 -12.74 -6.69
N MET A 530 17.08 -13.05 -5.39
CA MET A 530 18.20 -12.96 -4.45
C MET A 530 18.40 -14.31 -3.76
N PRO A 531 19.07 -15.30 -4.42
CA PRO A 531 19.12 -16.68 -3.94
C PRO A 531 19.65 -16.84 -2.50
N ALA A 532 20.60 -16.00 -2.08
CA ALA A 532 21.18 -16.04 -0.73
C ALA A 532 20.15 -15.80 0.40
N ILE A 533 19.04 -15.12 0.10
CA ILE A 533 17.97 -14.80 1.05
C ILE A 533 16.61 -15.39 0.65
N TRP A 534 16.57 -16.28 -0.34
CA TRP A 534 15.32 -16.90 -0.81
C TRP A 534 14.59 -17.59 0.34
N TRP A 535 15.28 -18.43 1.11
CA TRP A 535 14.72 -19.11 2.29
C TRP A 535 13.98 -18.15 3.24
N LYS A 536 14.48 -16.91 3.37
CA LYS A 536 13.90 -15.90 4.26
C LYS A 536 12.62 -15.30 3.68
N LYS A 537 12.59 -15.05 2.37
CA LYS A 537 11.37 -14.64 1.66
C LYS A 537 10.27 -15.68 1.78
N ASP A 538 10.64 -16.96 1.64
CA ASP A 538 9.69 -18.08 1.81
C ASP A 538 9.11 -18.13 3.22
N LEU A 539 9.94 -17.97 4.26
CA LEU A 539 9.48 -17.89 5.65
C LEU A 539 8.55 -16.71 5.92
N PHE A 540 8.79 -15.54 5.30
CA PHE A 540 7.85 -14.43 5.37
C PHE A 540 6.54 -14.71 4.63
N ASN A 541 6.58 -15.35 3.46
CA ASN A 541 5.37 -15.77 2.76
C ASN A 541 4.54 -16.72 3.64
N ILE A 542 5.18 -17.67 4.32
CA ILE A 542 4.51 -18.60 5.25
C ILE A 542 3.92 -17.86 6.45
N LEU A 543 4.70 -16.99 7.10
CA LEU A 543 4.29 -16.27 8.31
C LEU A 543 3.11 -15.33 8.03
N TYR A 544 3.13 -14.63 6.89
CA TYR A 544 2.15 -13.61 6.56
C TYR A 544 0.97 -14.17 5.75
N GLY A 545 1.10 -15.39 5.22
CA GLY A 545 0.08 -16.01 4.38
C GLY A 545 0.04 -15.47 2.94
N THR A 546 1.16 -14.92 2.46
CA THR A 546 1.23 -14.22 1.17
C THR A 546 1.78 -15.12 0.06
N ALA A 547 1.38 -14.87 -1.18
CA ALA A 547 1.77 -15.70 -2.32
C ALA A 547 3.26 -15.53 -2.67
N PRO A 548 3.99 -16.61 -3.00
CA PRO A 548 5.30 -16.49 -3.61
C PRO A 548 5.14 -15.91 -5.02
N LEU A 549 6.12 -15.09 -5.44
CA LEU A 549 6.18 -14.57 -6.81
C LEU A 549 7.42 -15.08 -7.51
N TRP A 550 7.21 -15.73 -8.64
CA TRP A 550 8.26 -16.23 -9.53
C TRP A 550 8.19 -15.56 -10.91
N SER A 551 9.35 -15.46 -11.53
CA SER A 551 9.53 -14.96 -12.88
C SER A 551 10.48 -15.94 -13.55
N LEU A 552 9.99 -16.67 -14.54
CA LEU A 552 10.70 -17.82 -15.09
C LEU A 552 10.88 -17.69 -16.59
N ASN A 553 12.13 -17.86 -17.00
CA ASN A 553 12.48 -18.47 -18.27
C ASN A 553 12.90 -19.95 -18.02
N LYS A 554 13.22 -20.68 -19.09
CA LYS A 554 13.60 -22.10 -18.99
C LYS A 554 14.93 -22.31 -18.25
N GLU A 555 15.90 -21.44 -18.45
CA GLU A 555 17.23 -21.49 -17.81
C GLU A 555 17.13 -21.31 -16.29
N THR A 556 16.44 -20.26 -15.82
CA THR A 556 16.21 -19.98 -14.41
C THR A 556 15.50 -21.15 -13.72
N TRP A 557 14.50 -21.76 -14.38
CA TRP A 557 13.84 -22.95 -13.85
C TRP A 557 14.81 -24.12 -13.72
N ASP A 558 15.61 -24.42 -14.75
CA ASP A 558 16.53 -25.56 -14.74
C ASP A 558 17.64 -25.42 -13.69
N ASP A 559 18.19 -24.20 -13.55
CA ASP A 559 19.25 -23.88 -12.58
C ASP A 559 18.78 -24.06 -11.13
N TYR A 560 17.52 -23.71 -10.83
CA TYR A 560 16.98 -23.68 -9.48
C TYR A 560 15.79 -24.63 -9.25
N LYS A 561 15.58 -25.63 -10.12
CA LYS A 561 14.40 -26.51 -10.12
C LYS A 561 14.08 -27.09 -8.75
N LYS A 562 15.09 -27.62 -8.06
CA LYS A 562 14.92 -28.21 -6.72
C LYS A 562 14.47 -27.17 -5.69
N THR A 563 15.03 -25.96 -5.75
CA THR A 563 14.69 -24.86 -4.85
C THR A 563 13.27 -24.37 -5.10
N PHE A 564 12.84 -24.24 -6.36
CA PHE A 564 11.46 -23.91 -6.69
C PHE A 564 10.47 -24.96 -6.16
N ILE A 565 10.76 -26.24 -6.36
CA ILE A 565 9.90 -27.34 -5.86
C ILE A 565 9.82 -27.28 -4.33
N GLN A 566 10.95 -27.10 -3.63
CA GLN A 566 10.97 -27.00 -2.17
C GLN A 566 10.19 -25.78 -1.67
N SER A 567 10.38 -24.63 -2.31
CA SER A 567 9.67 -23.37 -2.00
C SER A 567 8.15 -23.57 -2.13
N TYR A 568 7.70 -24.19 -3.22
CA TYR A 568 6.29 -24.51 -3.42
C TYR A 568 5.74 -25.46 -2.36
N GLN A 569 6.45 -26.55 -2.06
CA GLN A 569 6.04 -27.54 -1.06
C GLN A 569 5.94 -26.95 0.35
N ASN A 570 6.77 -25.97 0.68
CA ASN A 570 6.73 -25.29 1.97
C ASN A 570 5.57 -24.30 2.07
N ILE A 571 5.31 -23.54 1.00
CA ILE A 571 4.38 -22.39 1.04
C ILE A 571 2.97 -22.81 0.62
N SER A 572 2.82 -23.38 -0.58
CA SER A 572 1.51 -23.53 -1.24
C SER A 572 0.51 -24.38 -0.43
N PRO A 573 0.87 -25.56 0.12
CA PRO A 573 -0.06 -26.35 0.92
C PRO A 573 -0.57 -25.61 2.16
N TRP A 574 0.26 -24.75 2.76
CA TRP A 574 -0.14 -23.91 3.89
C TRP A 574 -1.13 -22.84 3.45
N LEU A 575 -0.81 -22.09 2.38
CA LEU A 575 -1.70 -21.05 1.86
C LEU A 575 -3.07 -21.58 1.42
N GLN A 576 -3.13 -22.82 0.91
CA GLN A 576 -4.41 -23.46 0.58
C GLN A 576 -5.33 -23.64 1.80
N LYS A 577 -4.76 -23.72 3.02
CA LYS A 577 -5.51 -23.93 4.25
C LYS A 577 -5.99 -22.64 4.90
N ILE A 578 -5.32 -21.51 4.61
CA ILE A 578 -5.55 -20.23 5.29
C ILE A 578 -5.95 -19.09 4.35
N GLY A 579 -5.86 -19.23 3.03
CA GLY A 579 -6.01 -18.11 2.09
C GLY A 579 -7.39 -17.43 2.04
N TYR A 580 -8.39 -17.95 2.77
CA TYR A 580 -9.69 -17.30 2.98
C TYR A 580 -9.87 -16.76 4.41
N ASP A 581 -8.94 -17.03 5.31
CA ASP A 581 -9.04 -16.70 6.71
C ASP A 581 -8.58 -15.26 6.96
N GLU A 582 -9.21 -14.55 7.90
CA GLU A 582 -8.61 -13.34 8.42
C GLU A 582 -7.32 -13.68 9.20
N LEU A 583 -6.23 -12.95 8.98
CA LEU A 583 -5.07 -12.96 9.87
C LEU A 583 -5.44 -12.22 11.16
N LEU A 584 -5.79 -12.93 12.23
CA LEU A 584 -6.29 -12.35 13.47
C LEU A 584 -5.22 -11.66 14.30
N SER A 585 -4.04 -12.26 14.38
CA SER A 585 -2.93 -11.73 15.18
C SER A 585 -1.58 -12.10 14.62
N HIS A 586 -0.60 -11.23 14.88
CA HIS A 586 0.82 -11.47 14.71
C HIS A 586 1.54 -11.10 16.02
N ARG A 587 2.55 -11.86 16.43
CA ARG A 587 3.39 -11.52 17.59
C ARG A 587 4.83 -11.97 17.43
N PHE A 588 5.73 -11.23 18.08
CA PHE A 588 7.09 -11.67 18.36
C PHE A 588 7.06 -12.58 19.59
N VAL A 589 7.51 -13.82 19.45
CA VAL A 589 7.55 -14.81 20.53
C VAL A 589 8.81 -14.61 21.38
N THR A 590 9.92 -14.18 20.76
CA THR A 590 11.19 -13.90 21.43
C THR A 590 11.53 -12.40 21.42
N PRO A 591 12.26 -11.88 22.43
CA PRO A 591 12.64 -10.47 22.51
C PRO A 591 13.54 -9.97 21.37
N ASP A 592 14.30 -10.86 20.74
CA ASP A 592 15.13 -10.57 19.57
C ASP A 592 14.35 -10.63 18.24
N HIS A 593 13.03 -10.89 18.32
CA HIS A 593 12.09 -10.96 17.21
C HIS A 593 12.39 -12.06 16.17
N GLN A 594 13.33 -12.97 16.45
CA GLN A 594 13.67 -14.06 15.52
C GLN A 594 12.58 -15.13 15.44
N ILE A 595 11.79 -15.28 16.50
CA ILE A 595 10.65 -16.21 16.52
C ILE A 595 9.36 -15.41 16.45
N GLN A 596 8.54 -15.70 15.45
CA GLN A 596 7.30 -14.98 15.17
C GLN A 596 6.15 -15.94 14.97
N GLU A 597 4.94 -15.49 15.30
CA GLU A 597 3.73 -16.29 15.21
C GLU A 597 2.59 -15.51 14.58
N SER A 598 1.84 -16.19 13.70
CA SER A 598 0.59 -15.70 13.11
C SER A 598 -0.56 -16.67 13.39
N VAL A 599 -1.74 -16.12 13.71
CA VAL A 599 -2.97 -16.88 13.98
C VAL A 599 -4.07 -16.43 13.03
N PHE A 600 -4.73 -17.40 12.40
CA PHE A 600 -5.76 -17.18 11.40
C PHE A 600 -7.16 -17.49 11.96
N SER A 601 -8.20 -16.92 11.35
CA SER A 601 -9.58 -17.03 11.83
C SER A 601 -10.15 -18.46 11.88
N SER A 602 -9.55 -19.41 11.17
CA SER A 602 -9.89 -20.84 11.30
C SER A 602 -9.30 -21.52 12.54
N GLY A 603 -8.54 -20.80 13.36
CA GLY A 603 -7.78 -21.35 14.49
C GLY A 603 -6.41 -21.91 14.09
N LYS A 604 -6.10 -21.98 12.78
CA LYS A 604 -4.79 -22.40 12.31
C LYS A 604 -3.74 -21.37 12.69
N LYS A 605 -2.54 -21.86 12.99
CA LYS A 605 -1.42 -21.07 13.49
C LYS A 605 -0.12 -21.49 12.83
N VAL A 606 0.79 -20.54 12.65
CA VAL A 606 2.16 -20.81 12.20
C VAL A 606 3.14 -20.11 13.12
N VAL A 607 4.23 -20.80 13.45
CA VAL A 607 5.37 -20.23 14.17
C VAL A 607 6.60 -20.39 13.28
N VAL A 608 7.31 -19.29 13.06
CA VAL A 608 8.51 -19.22 12.22
C VAL A 608 9.73 -18.91 13.07
N ASN A 609 10.83 -19.59 12.79
CA ASN A 609 12.15 -19.35 13.36
C ASN A 609 13.09 -18.82 12.28
N PHE A 610 13.41 -17.52 12.34
CA PHE A 610 14.41 -16.89 11.47
C PHE A 610 15.85 -17.06 11.96
N GLY A 611 16.02 -17.51 13.21
CA GLY A 611 17.29 -17.68 13.88
C GLY A 611 18.14 -18.83 13.34
N ASN A 612 19.38 -18.89 13.82
CA ASN A 612 20.37 -19.89 13.42
C ASN A 612 20.37 -21.13 14.32
N ASP A 613 19.64 -21.10 15.42
CA ASP A 613 19.55 -22.18 16.39
C ASP A 613 18.13 -22.76 16.44
N ASP A 614 18.03 -24.04 16.79
CA ASP A 614 16.76 -24.69 17.08
C ASP A 614 16.15 -24.09 18.36
N VAL A 615 14.83 -23.91 18.38
CA VAL A 615 14.11 -23.39 19.55
C VAL A 615 12.96 -24.30 19.95
N GLU A 616 12.60 -24.29 21.23
CA GLU A 616 11.39 -24.94 21.73
C GLU A 616 10.28 -23.91 21.93
N VAL A 617 9.15 -24.09 21.26
CA VAL A 617 7.95 -23.26 21.43
C VAL A 617 6.78 -24.19 21.70
N GLU A 618 6.11 -24.01 22.83
CA GLU A 618 4.93 -24.81 23.24
C GLU A 618 5.18 -26.33 23.21
N GLY A 619 6.39 -26.76 23.56
CA GLY A 619 6.80 -28.18 23.58
C GLY A 619 7.06 -28.79 22.20
N LYS A 620 7.22 -27.95 21.16
CA LYS A 620 7.62 -28.35 19.82
C LYS A 620 8.95 -27.72 19.46
N THR A 621 9.88 -28.53 18.97
CA THR A 621 11.12 -28.05 18.37
C THR A 621 10.84 -27.41 17.01
N ILE A 622 11.22 -26.13 16.87
CA ILE A 622 11.25 -25.43 15.58
C ILE A 622 12.71 -25.32 15.16
N LYS A 623 13.05 -26.00 14.07
CA LYS A 623 14.41 -25.98 13.54
C LYS A 623 14.84 -24.56 13.14
N SER A 624 16.15 -24.31 13.16
CA SER A 624 16.69 -23.06 12.63
C SER A 624 16.24 -22.82 11.19
N ARG A 625 15.91 -21.56 10.87
CA ARG A 625 15.42 -21.14 9.53
C ARG A 625 14.28 -22.00 9.02
N SER A 626 13.34 -22.32 9.90
CA SER A 626 12.22 -23.22 9.62
C SER A 626 10.92 -22.71 10.23
N PHE A 627 9.87 -23.50 10.11
CA PHE A 627 8.55 -23.18 10.62
C PHE A 627 7.81 -24.44 11.05
N ILE A 628 6.78 -24.24 11.87
CA ILE A 628 5.78 -25.27 12.15
C ILE A 628 4.38 -24.69 11.97
N THR A 629 3.48 -25.47 11.40
CA THR A 629 2.05 -25.16 11.35
C THR A 629 1.30 -25.99 12.38
N ILE A 630 0.24 -25.42 12.94
CA ILE A 630 -0.60 -26.02 13.97
C ILE A 630 -2.04 -25.85 13.54
N GLU A 631 -2.74 -26.95 13.31
CA GLU A 631 -4.07 -26.97 12.69
C GLU A 631 -5.23 -27.24 13.66
N ASN A 632 -4.92 -27.71 14.86
CA ASN A 632 -5.89 -27.92 15.94
C ASN A 632 -5.39 -27.16 17.17
N LEU A 633 -6.15 -26.15 17.61
CA LEU A 633 -6.03 -25.55 18.95
C LEU A 633 -7.15 -26.08 19.85
#